data_AF-T0JUU3-F1
#
_entry.id   AF-T0JUU3-F1
#
_cell.length_a   1.000
_cell.length_b   1.000
_cell.length_c   1.000
_cell.angle_alpha   90.00
_cell.angle_beta   90.00
_cell.angle_gamma   90.00
#
_symmetry.space_group_name_H-M   'P 1'
#
loop_
_entity.id
_entity.type
_entity.pdbx_description
1 polymer ?
#
loop_
_entity_poly.entity_id
_entity_poly.type
_entity_poly.pdbx_seq_one_letter_code
_entity_poly.pdbx_strand_id
1 'polypeptide(L)'
;MILITELFSVSLGQALASLTPSPFISSQFDPFIMITFALFCGVTIPAPQMPGFWRAWLYQLDPFTRLIGGMVVTALHDLKVACTSAEFNPFKAPDGQTCGEYMQPFFERGGPGYLANNNTQDCEYCAYKIGDEFYTPLGLTFDNRWRDLGIFIAFVGSNLIILFAASKFLNFNRRLNHPPPQPVHHFLFHTIKLESWAN
;
A
#
# COMPACT_ATOMS: atom_id res chain seq x y z
N MET A 1 7.07 -10.14 3.32
CA MET A 1 5.90 -9.24 3.17
C MET A 1 4.92 -9.76 2.13
N ILE A 2 5.34 -9.93 0.87
CA ILE A 2 4.47 -10.39 -0.22
C ILE A 2 3.63 -11.63 0.14
N LEU A 3 4.26 -12.70 0.67
CA LEU A 3 3.52 -13.90 1.09
C LEU A 3 2.45 -13.63 2.16
N ILE A 4 2.69 -12.70 3.08
CA ILE A 4 1.73 -12.34 4.12
C ILE A 4 0.57 -11.56 3.51
N THR A 5 0.83 -10.73 2.50
CA THR A 5 -0.20 -10.01 1.74
C THR A 5 -1.13 -10.97 1.03
N GLU A 6 -0.60 -12.02 0.41
CA GLU A 6 -1.41 -13.07 -0.23
C GLU A 6 -2.26 -13.83 0.80
N LEU A 7 -1.71 -14.13 1.97
CA LEU A 7 -2.49 -14.74 3.05
C LEU A 7 -3.57 -13.79 3.59
N PHE A 8 -3.27 -12.49 3.67
CA PHE A 8 -4.22 -11.46 4.07
C PHE A 8 -5.37 -11.33 3.06
N SER A 9 -5.08 -11.24 1.76
CA SER A 9 -6.09 -11.10 0.71
C SER A 9 -7.03 -12.32 0.67
N VAL A 10 -6.48 -13.53 0.72
CA VAL A 10 -7.27 -14.77 0.74
C VAL A 10 -8.11 -14.87 2.01
N SER A 11 -7.55 -14.59 3.19
CA SER A 11 -8.28 -14.68 4.46
C SER A 11 -9.37 -13.60 4.58
N LEU A 12 -9.15 -12.40 4.04
CA LEU A 12 -10.15 -11.34 4.01
C LEU A 12 -11.34 -11.73 3.12
N GLY A 13 -11.08 -12.24 1.92
CA GLY A 13 -12.14 -12.72 1.02
C GLY A 13 -12.96 -13.86 1.63
N GLN A 14 -12.29 -14.80 2.30
CA GLN A 14 -12.95 -15.89 3.03
C GLN A 14 -13.80 -15.36 4.21
N ALA A 15 -13.28 -14.40 4.97
CA ALA A 15 -14.00 -13.78 6.07
C ALA A 15 -15.29 -13.08 5.55
N LEU A 16 -15.19 -12.31 4.47
CA LEU A 16 -16.35 -11.66 3.84
C LEU A 16 -17.40 -12.65 3.31
N ALA A 17 -16.94 -13.73 2.66
CA ALA A 17 -17.82 -14.78 2.19
C ALA A 17 -18.54 -15.49 3.35
N SER A 18 -17.91 -15.62 4.51
CA SER A 18 -18.51 -16.23 5.70
C SER A 18 -19.53 -15.33 6.41
N LEU A 19 -19.42 -14.01 6.26
CA LEU A 19 -20.32 -13.02 6.86
C LEU A 19 -21.58 -12.77 6.02
N THR A 20 -21.54 -13.12 4.73
CA THR A 20 -22.60 -12.82 3.79
C THR A 20 -23.39 -14.07 3.39
N PRO A 21 -24.69 -13.95 3.07
CA PRO A 21 -25.52 -15.11 2.71
C PRO A 21 -25.33 -15.58 1.27
N SER A 22 -24.65 -14.79 0.42
CA SER A 22 -24.41 -15.06 -0.99
C SER A 22 -23.06 -14.48 -1.42
N PRO A 23 -22.27 -15.20 -2.24
CA PRO A 23 -21.00 -14.71 -2.78
C PRO A 23 -21.14 -13.41 -3.59
N PHE A 24 -22.27 -13.20 -4.27
CA PHE A 24 -22.53 -11.99 -5.05
C PHE A 24 -22.57 -10.73 -4.17
N ILE A 25 -23.17 -10.84 -2.98
CA ILE A 25 -23.22 -9.72 -2.03
C ILE A 25 -21.82 -9.48 -1.47
N SER A 26 -21.07 -10.55 -1.16
CA SER A 26 -19.68 -10.45 -0.70
C SER A 26 -18.80 -9.66 -1.67
N SER A 27 -18.88 -9.96 -2.97
CA SER A 27 -18.06 -9.29 -3.98
C SER A 27 -18.38 -7.81 -4.13
N GLN A 28 -19.59 -7.38 -3.75
CA GLN A 28 -19.96 -5.97 -3.84
C GLN A 28 -19.38 -5.13 -2.69
N PHE A 29 -19.13 -5.74 -1.52
CA PHE A 29 -18.56 -5.06 -0.36
C PHE A 29 -17.03 -4.94 -0.42
N ASP A 30 -16.37 -5.91 -1.04
CA ASP A 30 -14.92 -5.94 -1.24
C ASP A 30 -14.32 -4.62 -1.77
N PRO A 31 -14.82 -4.02 -2.88
CA PRO A 31 -14.25 -2.78 -3.40
C PRO A 31 -14.37 -1.61 -2.41
N PHE A 32 -15.44 -1.53 -1.62
CA PHE A 32 -15.59 -0.45 -0.63
C PHE A 32 -14.56 -0.56 0.49
N ILE A 33 -14.26 -1.79 0.94
CA ILE A 33 -13.25 -2.05 1.96
C ILE A 33 -11.87 -1.72 1.41
N MET A 34 -11.56 -2.20 0.21
CA MET A 34 -10.26 -1.98 -0.44
C MET A 34 -10.00 -0.49 -0.73
N ILE A 35 -11.01 0.25 -1.19
CA ILE A 35 -10.90 1.70 -1.39
C ILE A 35 -10.68 2.42 -0.06
N THR A 36 -11.38 2.02 1.00
CA THR A 36 -11.19 2.62 2.33
C THR A 36 -9.76 2.41 2.81
N PHE A 37 -9.22 1.18 2.74
CA PHE A 37 -7.84 0.90 3.11
C PHE A 37 -6.83 1.62 2.21
N ALA A 38 -7.08 1.71 0.90
CA ALA A 38 -6.19 2.43 0.00
C ALA A 38 -6.12 3.93 0.32
N LEU A 39 -7.25 4.57 0.65
CA LEU A 39 -7.30 6.00 0.93
C LEU A 39 -6.69 6.37 2.29
N PHE A 40 -6.91 5.54 3.31
CA PHE A 40 -6.56 5.84 4.70
C PHE A 40 -5.24 5.21 5.16
N CYS A 41 -4.48 4.57 4.27
CA CYS A 41 -3.19 3.95 4.56
C CYS A 41 -2.05 4.93 4.94
N GLY A 42 -2.27 6.23 4.80
CA GLY A 42 -1.25 7.27 5.11
C GLY A 42 -0.34 7.68 3.95
N VAL A 43 -0.47 7.06 2.77
CA VAL A 43 0.30 7.45 1.57
C VAL A 43 -0.52 8.34 0.64
N THR A 44 -1.77 7.98 0.35
CA THR A 44 -2.68 8.82 -0.46
C THR A 44 -3.08 10.08 0.28
N ILE A 45 -3.42 9.94 1.56
CA ILE A 45 -3.66 11.06 2.47
C ILE A 45 -2.63 10.94 3.60
N PRO A 46 -1.59 11.79 3.62
CA PRO A 46 -0.62 11.82 4.70
C PRO A 46 -1.29 11.94 6.07
N ALA A 47 -0.78 11.22 7.07
CA ALA A 47 -1.35 11.23 8.42
C ALA A 47 -1.53 12.65 9.03
N PRO A 48 -0.68 13.66 8.75
CA PRO A 48 -0.91 15.03 9.22
C PRO A 48 -2.11 15.73 8.57
N GLN A 49 -2.46 15.37 7.34
CA GLN A 49 -3.56 15.97 6.58
C GLN A 49 -4.91 15.26 6.83
N MET A 50 -4.89 14.10 7.47
CA MET A 50 -6.08 13.32 7.77
C MET A 50 -6.89 13.96 8.91
N PRO A 51 -8.24 14.05 8.80
CA PRO A 51 -9.08 14.55 9.88
C PRO A 51 -8.85 13.76 11.17
N GLY A 52 -8.80 14.47 12.31
CA GLY A 52 -8.41 13.88 13.60
C GLY A 52 -9.22 12.64 14.02
N PHE A 53 -10.51 12.59 13.66
CA PHE A 53 -11.36 11.43 13.90
C PHE A 53 -10.82 10.15 13.23
N TRP A 54 -10.59 10.18 11.92
CA TRP A 54 -10.10 9.02 11.16
C TRP A 54 -8.66 8.66 11.51
N ARG A 55 -7.84 9.67 11.79
CA ARG A 55 -6.43 9.49 12.19
C ARG A 55 -6.28 8.73 13.52
N ALA A 56 -7.21 8.92 14.45
CA ALA A 56 -7.12 8.33 15.78
C ALA A 56 -7.32 6.81 15.80
N TRP A 57 -8.22 6.28 14.96
CA TRP A 57 -8.59 4.87 14.97
C TRP A 57 -8.43 4.19 13.63
N LEU A 58 -8.97 4.76 12.54
CA LEU A 58 -8.99 4.10 11.23
C LEU A 58 -7.57 3.93 10.68
N TYR A 59 -6.71 4.94 10.79
CA TYR A 59 -5.30 4.85 10.39
C TYR A 59 -4.55 3.70 11.10
N GLN A 60 -4.91 3.40 12.36
CA GLN A 60 -4.29 2.32 13.14
C GLN A 60 -4.93 0.95 12.86
N LEU A 61 -6.22 0.92 12.53
CA LEU A 61 -6.99 -0.28 12.15
C LEU A 61 -6.80 -0.68 10.68
N ASP A 62 -6.22 0.19 9.88
CA ASP A 62 -5.97 -0.05 8.46
C ASP A 62 -4.73 -0.97 8.28
N PRO A 63 -4.90 -2.19 7.75
CA PRO A 63 -3.80 -3.10 7.48
C PRO A 63 -2.85 -2.56 6.40
N PHE A 64 -3.32 -1.70 5.48
CA PHE A 64 -2.51 -1.15 4.41
C PHE A 64 -1.45 -0.18 4.93
N THR A 65 -1.72 0.52 6.03
CA THR A 65 -0.73 1.37 6.70
C THR A 65 0.54 0.58 7.04
N ARG A 66 0.39 -0.64 7.58
CA ARG A 66 1.51 -1.50 7.97
C ARG A 66 2.14 -2.22 6.79
N LEU A 67 1.31 -2.65 5.85
CA LEU A 67 1.76 -3.27 4.61
C LEU A 67 2.64 -2.32 3.80
N ILE A 68 2.14 -1.13 3.47
CA ILE A 68 2.86 -0.14 2.65
C ILE A 68 4.06 0.39 3.42
N GLY A 69 3.88 0.74 4.71
CA GLY A 69 4.97 1.16 5.57
C GLY A 69 6.13 0.16 5.57
N GLY A 70 5.85 -1.12 5.84
CA GLY A 70 6.87 -2.17 5.86
C GLY A 70 7.52 -2.44 4.50
N MET A 71 6.77 -2.40 3.39
CA MET A 71 7.32 -2.63 2.06
C MET A 71 8.18 -1.47 1.57
N VAL A 72 7.67 -0.23 1.68
CA VAL A 72 8.35 0.98 1.20
C VAL A 72 9.67 1.18 1.93
N VAL A 73 9.67 1.11 3.27
CA VAL A 73 10.91 1.27 4.04
C VAL A 73 11.91 0.16 3.75
N THR A 74 11.46 -1.08 3.51
CA THR A 74 12.39 -2.18 3.22
C THR A 74 12.97 -2.08 1.80
N ALA A 75 12.18 -1.64 0.84
CA ALA A 75 12.60 -1.56 -0.56
C ALA A 75 13.50 -0.36 -0.86
N LEU A 76 13.27 0.77 -0.18
CA LEU A 76 13.98 2.04 -0.44
C LEU A 76 15.13 2.32 0.53
N HIS A 77 15.30 1.49 1.58
CA HIS A 77 16.35 1.74 2.57
C HIS A 77 17.75 1.71 1.97
N ASP A 78 18.53 2.77 2.23
CA ASP A 78 19.88 2.98 1.71
C ASP A 78 20.00 2.88 0.17
N LEU A 79 18.88 3.01 -0.56
CA LEU A 79 18.89 2.99 -2.01
C LEU A 79 19.35 4.33 -2.55
N LYS A 80 20.50 4.35 -3.22
CA LYS A 80 20.99 5.56 -3.89
C LYS A 80 20.11 5.90 -5.09
N VAL A 81 19.50 7.09 -5.06
CA VAL A 81 18.66 7.59 -6.15
C VAL A 81 19.53 8.25 -7.20
N ALA A 82 19.40 7.82 -8.45
CA ALA A 82 20.04 8.43 -9.60
C ALA A 82 18.96 8.82 -10.62
N CYS A 83 18.59 10.10 -10.64
CA CYS A 83 17.60 10.63 -11.55
C CYS A 83 18.02 10.49 -13.02
N THR A 84 17.05 10.14 -13.85
CA THR A 84 17.13 10.18 -15.31
C THR A 84 16.78 11.58 -15.85
N SER A 85 17.07 11.85 -17.13
CA SER A 85 16.79 13.15 -17.77
C SER A 85 15.32 13.62 -17.65
N ALA A 86 14.37 12.68 -17.53
CA ALA A 86 12.95 12.99 -17.37
C ALA A 86 12.53 13.25 -15.91
N GLU A 87 13.34 12.83 -14.93
CA GLU A 87 13.06 12.99 -13.50
C GLU A 87 13.71 14.24 -12.92
N PHE A 88 14.67 14.83 -13.63
CA PHE A 88 15.19 16.13 -13.28
C PHE A 88 14.10 17.18 -13.45
N ASN A 89 14.01 18.08 -12.47
CA ASN A 89 13.18 19.27 -12.56
C ASN A 89 14.02 20.40 -13.17
N PRO A 90 13.79 20.78 -14.44
CA PRO A 90 14.53 21.84 -15.08
C PRO A 90 14.02 23.21 -14.61
N PHE A 91 14.92 24.08 -14.16
CA PHE A 91 14.62 25.47 -13.89
C PHE A 91 15.83 26.34 -14.21
N LYS A 92 15.61 27.65 -14.35
CA LYS A 92 16.69 28.60 -14.66
C LYS A 92 17.07 29.41 -13.42
N ALA A 93 18.37 29.46 -13.11
CA ALA A 93 18.90 30.33 -12.06
C ALA A 93 18.77 31.82 -12.45
N PRO A 94 18.65 32.73 -11.47
CA PRO A 94 18.67 34.18 -11.73
C PRO A 94 19.94 34.63 -12.45
N ASP A 95 19.85 35.72 -13.23
CA ASP A 95 20.98 36.25 -13.99
C ASP A 95 22.17 36.60 -13.07
N GLY A 96 23.35 36.13 -13.45
CA GLY A 96 24.60 36.35 -12.70
C GLY A 96 24.89 35.36 -11.58
N GLN A 97 24.07 34.33 -11.37
CA GLN A 97 24.34 33.23 -10.42
C GLN A 97 24.40 31.88 -11.13
N THR A 98 25.20 30.96 -10.59
CA THR A 98 25.22 29.56 -11.01
C THR A 98 24.16 28.75 -10.26
N CYS A 99 23.73 27.60 -10.81
CA CYS A 99 22.79 26.70 -10.15
C CYS A 99 23.25 26.27 -8.75
N GLY A 100 24.55 26.02 -8.59
CA GLY A 100 25.15 25.66 -7.31
C GLY A 100 25.00 26.78 -6.27
N GLU A 101 25.32 28.02 -6.65
CA GLU A 101 25.20 29.20 -5.77
C GLU A 101 23.74 29.48 -5.38
N TYR A 102 22.82 29.37 -6.35
CA TYR A 102 21.40 29.61 -6.10
C TYR A 102 20.78 28.54 -5.17
N MET A 103 21.18 27.27 -5.33
CA MET A 103 20.66 26.17 -4.51
C MET A 103 21.42 25.92 -3.21
N GLN A 104 22.62 26.45 -3.03
CA GLN A 104 23.38 26.34 -1.78
C GLN A 104 22.55 26.65 -0.52
N PRO A 105 21.82 27.77 -0.41
CA PRO A 105 21.01 28.05 0.76
C PRO A 105 19.84 27.07 0.94
N PHE A 106 19.39 26.38 -0.11
CA PHE A 106 18.38 25.33 0.00
C PHE A 106 18.96 24.06 0.63
N PHE A 107 20.15 23.63 0.19
CA PHE A 107 20.84 22.49 0.78
C PHE A 107 21.27 22.74 2.23
N GLU A 108 21.70 23.97 2.56
CA GLU A 108 22.06 24.37 3.93
C GLU A 108 20.86 24.36 4.89
N ARG A 109 19.64 24.60 4.39
CA ARG A 109 18.39 24.46 5.18
C ARG A 109 17.94 23.01 5.37
N GLY A 110 18.71 22.04 4.88
CA GLY A 110 18.37 20.61 4.95
C GLY A 110 17.46 20.14 3.82
N GLY A 111 17.43 20.86 2.69
CA GLY A 111 16.73 20.39 1.49
C GLY A 111 17.38 19.11 0.94
N PRO A 112 16.63 18.02 0.75
CA PRO A 112 17.17 16.78 0.19
C PRO A 112 17.48 16.92 -1.31
N GLY A 113 18.21 15.93 -1.85
CA GLY A 113 18.48 15.84 -3.29
C GLY A 113 19.86 16.33 -3.73
N TYR A 114 20.00 16.54 -5.04
CA TYR A 114 21.26 16.96 -5.67
C TYR A 114 21.03 17.60 -7.05
N LEU A 115 22.05 18.32 -7.54
CA LEU A 115 22.08 18.92 -8.87
C LEU A 115 22.90 18.05 -9.84
N ALA A 116 22.46 17.95 -11.10
CA ALA A 116 23.25 17.28 -12.15
C ALA A 116 24.50 18.07 -12.52
N ASN A 117 24.38 19.40 -12.62
CA ASN A 117 25.46 20.32 -12.89
C ASN A 117 25.30 21.61 -12.07
N ASN A 118 26.39 22.03 -11.41
CA ASN A 118 26.41 23.21 -10.56
C ASN A 118 26.81 24.48 -11.30
N ASN A 119 27.49 24.35 -12.45
CA ASN A 119 28.18 25.47 -13.13
C ASN A 119 27.35 26.12 -14.25
N THR A 120 26.16 25.60 -14.53
CA THR A 120 25.25 26.11 -15.56
C THR A 120 24.27 27.11 -14.97
N GLN A 121 23.58 27.86 -15.84
CA GLN A 121 22.37 28.62 -15.47
C GLN A 121 21.11 27.78 -15.64
N ASP A 122 21.14 26.80 -16.54
CA ASP A 122 20.10 25.80 -16.71
C ASP A 122 20.33 24.69 -15.67
N CYS A 123 19.45 24.64 -14.67
CA CYS A 123 19.57 23.77 -13.52
C CYS A 123 18.72 22.53 -13.69
N GLU A 124 19.30 21.38 -13.40
CA GLU A 124 18.62 20.10 -13.35
C GLU A 124 18.70 19.56 -11.93
N TYR A 125 17.59 19.64 -11.20
CA TYR A 125 17.50 19.23 -9.79
C TYR A 125 16.79 17.89 -9.62
N CYS A 126 17.40 17.00 -8.85
CA CYS A 126 16.84 15.74 -8.41
C CYS A 126 16.40 15.86 -6.94
N ALA A 127 15.13 15.57 -6.66
CA ALA A 127 14.52 15.79 -5.35
C ALA A 127 15.04 14.88 -4.23
N TYR A 128 15.60 13.72 -4.60
CA TYR A 128 16.04 12.68 -3.65
C TYR A 128 17.45 12.22 -3.98
N LYS A 129 18.26 12.03 -2.94
CA LYS A 129 19.60 11.44 -3.02
C LYS A 129 19.60 9.98 -2.52
N ILE A 130 18.79 9.71 -1.50
CA ILE A 130 18.63 8.39 -0.88
C ILE A 130 17.13 8.11 -0.77
N GLY A 131 16.72 6.86 -0.98
CA GLY A 131 15.32 6.42 -0.90
C GLY A 131 14.64 6.72 0.45
N ASP A 132 15.41 6.86 1.52
CA ASP A 132 14.94 7.25 2.86
C ASP A 132 14.25 8.63 2.88
N GLU A 133 14.72 9.55 2.04
CA GLU A 133 14.18 10.90 1.93
C GLU A 133 12.75 10.90 1.37
N PHE A 134 12.36 9.85 0.63
CA PHE A 134 11.02 9.72 0.07
C PHE A 134 9.96 9.45 1.14
N TYR A 135 10.23 8.55 2.08
CA TYR A 135 9.23 8.10 3.06
C TYR A 135 9.31 8.82 4.42
N THR A 136 10.39 9.57 4.67
CA THR A 136 10.53 10.39 5.89
C THR A 136 9.40 11.41 6.06
N PRO A 137 8.96 12.16 5.03
CA PRO A 137 7.82 13.08 5.13
C PRO A 137 6.49 12.39 5.44
N LEU A 138 6.37 11.09 5.13
CA LEU A 138 5.20 10.27 5.44
C LEU A 138 5.19 9.76 6.89
N GLY A 139 6.26 10.03 7.67
CA GLY A 139 6.40 9.57 9.05
C GLY A 139 6.73 8.09 9.19
N LEU A 140 7.23 7.46 8.11
CA LEU A 140 7.66 6.07 8.10
C LEU A 140 9.13 5.98 8.50
N THR A 141 9.51 4.95 9.26
CA THR A 141 10.89 4.74 9.70
C THR A 141 11.32 3.29 9.54
N PHE A 142 12.57 3.07 9.17
CA PHE A 142 13.12 1.74 8.92
C PHE A 142 13.15 0.85 10.17
N ASP A 143 13.30 1.43 11.36
CA ASP A 143 13.33 0.69 12.63
C ASP A 143 12.00 0.00 12.96
N ASN A 144 10.89 0.57 12.49
CA ASN A 144 9.55 0.07 12.78
C ASN A 144 9.13 -1.13 11.92
N ARG A 145 9.95 -1.55 10.95
CA ARG A 145 9.60 -2.61 9.98
C ARG A 145 9.14 -3.92 10.62
N TRP A 146 9.80 -4.34 11.71
CA TRP A 146 9.47 -5.60 12.41
C TRP A 146 8.19 -5.50 13.22
N ARG A 147 7.94 -4.33 13.82
CA ARG A 147 6.67 -4.04 14.50
C ARG A 147 5.52 -4.06 13.50
N ASP A 148 5.70 -3.39 12.37
CA ASP A 148 4.66 -3.30 11.34
C ASP A 148 4.39 -4.66 10.70
N LEU A 149 5.43 -5.50 10.51
CA LEU A 149 5.30 -6.91 10.14
C LEU A 149 4.46 -7.71 11.14
N GLY A 150 4.75 -7.58 12.43
CA GLY A 150 4.01 -8.29 13.48
C GLY A 150 2.54 -7.89 13.55
N ILE A 151 2.25 -6.58 13.46
CA ILE A 151 0.88 -6.06 13.44
C ILE A 151 0.13 -6.57 12.20
N PHE A 152 0.78 -6.59 11.04
CA PHE A 152 0.14 -7.08 9.82
C PHE A 152 -0.20 -8.58 9.90
N ILE A 153 0.66 -9.39 10.50
CA ILE A 153 0.35 -10.80 10.78
C ILE A 153 -0.84 -10.93 11.75
N ALA A 154 -0.95 -10.05 12.75
CA ALA A 154 -2.09 -10.05 13.66
C ALA A 154 -3.41 -9.78 12.92
N PHE A 155 -3.42 -8.95 11.87
CA PHE A 155 -4.61 -8.75 11.02
C PHE A 155 -5.01 -10.01 10.24
N VAL A 156 -4.05 -10.78 9.75
CA VAL A 156 -4.33 -12.11 9.17
C VAL A 156 -4.98 -13.01 10.22
N GLY A 157 -4.43 -13.03 11.43
CA GLY A 157 -5.02 -13.74 12.57
C GLY A 157 -6.45 -13.31 12.87
N SER A 158 -6.75 -12.01 12.89
CA SER A 158 -8.11 -11.51 13.11
C SER A 158 -9.08 -11.92 12.01
N ASN A 159 -8.65 -11.91 10.73
CA ASN A 159 -9.49 -12.40 9.63
C ASN A 159 -9.84 -13.88 9.80
N LEU A 160 -8.87 -14.70 10.21
CA LEU A 160 -9.11 -16.12 10.50
C LEU A 160 -10.06 -16.31 11.69
N ILE A 161 -9.92 -15.53 12.76
CA ILE A 161 -10.83 -15.56 13.90
C ILE A 161 -12.26 -15.20 13.46
N ILE A 162 -12.41 -14.14 12.66
CA ILE A 162 -13.71 -13.72 12.11
C ILE A 162 -14.29 -14.83 11.24
N LEU A 163 -13.50 -15.43 10.35
CA LEU A 163 -13.91 -16.54 9.50
C LEU A 163 -14.44 -17.73 10.34
N PHE A 164 -13.69 -18.17 11.35
CA PHE A 164 -14.11 -19.30 12.20
C PHE A 164 -15.33 -18.95 13.06
N ALA A 165 -15.39 -17.73 13.61
CA ALA A 165 -16.51 -17.27 14.41
C ALA A 165 -17.78 -17.15 13.57
N ALA A 166 -17.73 -16.45 12.43
CA ALA A 166 -18.84 -16.31 11.50
C ALA A 166 -19.30 -17.68 10.99
N SER A 167 -18.37 -18.56 10.62
CA SER A 167 -18.69 -19.92 10.20
C SER A 167 -19.40 -20.73 11.29
N LYS A 168 -19.08 -20.52 12.57
CA LYS A 168 -19.73 -21.21 13.69
C LYS A 168 -21.08 -20.60 14.07
N PHE A 169 -21.18 -19.27 14.15
CA PHE A 169 -22.36 -18.55 14.61
C PHE A 169 -23.43 -18.38 13.53
N LEU A 170 -23.04 -18.09 12.28
CA LEU A 170 -23.98 -17.85 11.18
C LEU A 170 -24.42 -19.14 10.47
N ASN A 171 -23.67 -20.24 10.57
CA ASN A 171 -24.07 -21.53 9.96
C ASN A 171 -24.83 -22.48 10.89
N PHE A 172 -25.21 -22.09 12.12
CA PHE A 172 -25.97 -23.00 12.98
C PHE A 172 -27.41 -23.23 12.48
N ASN A 173 -28.01 -22.29 11.74
CA ASN A 173 -29.39 -22.42 11.23
C ASN A 173 -29.53 -22.79 9.75
N ARG A 174 -28.44 -22.91 8.97
CA ARG A 174 -28.54 -23.08 7.51
C ARG A 174 -28.11 -24.46 6.97
N ARG A 175 -27.60 -25.35 7.82
CA ARG A 175 -27.26 -26.74 7.43
C ARG A 175 -28.46 -27.70 7.37
N LEU A 176 -29.66 -27.28 7.79
CA LEU A 176 -30.88 -28.10 7.70
C LEU A 176 -31.62 -27.99 6.36
N ASN A 177 -31.34 -26.96 5.55
CA ASN A 177 -32.14 -26.64 4.35
C ASN A 177 -31.39 -26.65 3.01
N HIS A 178 -30.13 -27.08 2.95
CA HIS A 178 -29.43 -27.29 1.67
C HIS A 178 -28.91 -28.73 1.53
N PRO A 179 -29.24 -29.45 0.44
CA PRO A 179 -28.60 -30.71 0.10
C PRO A 179 -27.09 -30.49 -0.18
N PRO A 180 -26.26 -31.53 -0.02
CA PRO A 180 -24.80 -31.43 -0.12
C PRO A 180 -24.34 -30.85 -1.48
N PRO A 181 -23.24 -30.08 -1.51
CA PRO A 181 -22.75 -29.45 -2.73
C PRO A 181 -22.28 -30.51 -3.74
N GLN A 182 -22.64 -30.31 -5.01
CA GLN A 182 -22.11 -31.10 -6.14
C GLN A 182 -20.60 -30.82 -6.33
N PRO A 183 -19.83 -31.82 -6.79
CA PRO A 183 -18.37 -31.76 -6.82
C PRO A 183 -17.82 -30.64 -7.71
N VAL A 184 -16.75 -30.02 -7.20
CA VAL A 184 -16.06 -28.79 -7.65
C VAL A 184 -15.24 -28.99 -8.93
N HIS A 185 -15.79 -29.65 -9.95
CA HIS A 185 -15.09 -29.82 -11.23
C HIS A 185 -15.31 -28.68 -12.25
N HIS A 186 -16.15 -27.69 -11.93
CA HIS A 186 -16.60 -26.71 -12.92
C HIS A 186 -15.87 -25.35 -12.91
N PHE A 187 -15.01 -25.07 -11.93
CA PHE A 187 -14.30 -23.77 -11.86
C PHE A 187 -13.00 -23.70 -12.68
N LEU A 188 -12.37 -24.84 -12.99
CA LEU A 188 -11.18 -24.87 -13.85
C LEU A 188 -11.49 -24.73 -15.35
N PHE A 189 -12.73 -24.98 -15.78
CA PHE A 189 -13.09 -24.89 -17.19
C PHE A 189 -13.36 -23.46 -17.68
N HIS A 190 -13.64 -22.51 -16.78
CA HIS A 190 -13.98 -21.15 -17.20
C HIS A 190 -12.77 -20.27 -17.52
N THR A 191 -11.59 -20.59 -16.99
CA THR A 191 -10.32 -19.93 -17.34
C THR A 191 -9.70 -20.49 -18.63
N ILE A 192 -9.78 -21.80 -18.88
CA ILE A 192 -9.23 -22.40 -20.11
C ILE A 192 -10.07 -22.03 -21.35
N LYS A 193 -11.39 -21.81 -21.21
CA LYS A 193 -12.24 -21.46 -22.34
C LYS A 193 -12.05 -20.02 -22.84
N LEU A 194 -11.40 -19.15 -22.08
CA LEU A 194 -11.10 -17.77 -22.50
C LEU A 194 -9.84 -17.67 -23.37
N GLU A 195 -8.90 -18.62 -23.27
CA GLU A 195 -7.70 -18.65 -24.14
C GLU A 195 -7.97 -19.25 -25.53
N SER A 196 -9.06 -19.98 -25.71
CA SER A 196 -9.41 -20.62 -27.00
C SER A 196 -10.16 -19.72 -28.00
N TRP A 197 -10.45 -18.46 -27.66
CA TRP A 197 -11.16 -17.50 -28.53
C TRP A 197 -10.27 -16.35 -29.05
N ALA A 198 -8.95 -16.43 -28.85
CA ALA A 198 -7.99 -15.39 -29.24
C ALA A 198 -6.97 -15.83 -30.32
N ASN A 199 -7.26 -16.89 -31.10
CA ASN A 199 -6.56 -17.22 -32.35
C ASN A 199 -7.54 -17.80 -33.38
#